data_AF-A0A540WB14-F1
#
_entry.id   AF-A0A540WB14-F1
#
_cell.length_a   1.000
_cell.length_b   1.000
_cell.length_c   1.000
_cell.angle_alpha   90.00
_cell.angle_beta   90.00
_cell.angle_gamma   90.00
#
_symmetry.space_group_name_H-M   'P 1'
#
loop_
_entity.id
_entity.type
_entity.pdbx_description
1 polymer ?
#
loop_
_entity_poly.entity_id
_entity_poly.type
_entity_poly.pdbx_seq_one_letter_code
_entity_poly.pdbx_strand_id
1 'polypeptide(L)'
;MDQLRADREVLTALLEEAGHEEAARRAEIGQLRLELRDQEEYALGLAVELAERADELRRTEGWLRHLQQHLAGLGEAAEAYRAPDAEPAGPRGFAALLERLGELPELRFTGNRRITVGLDAQALGEDWAATAWDALLALQDYAAARRSGAAWRDFLHWCRQPPPGGHRFPPGKVVRDESAQTAGRPVWRRQRTFPVPTGVDPAGEVFMGAHLRIGAGNSKAPRLHFHDDTARSGLVYLGYLGPHLDNTLKAGI
;
A
#
# COMPACT_ATOMS: atom_id res chain seq x y z
N MET A 1 20.45 48.75 47.11
CA MET A 1 19.84 48.99 45.77
C MET A 1 20.52 48.15 44.70
N ASP A 2 21.86 48.05 44.69
CA ASP A 2 22.58 47.25 43.68
C ASP A 2 22.39 45.73 43.84
N GLN A 3 22.37 45.22 45.08
CA GLN A 3 22.09 43.81 45.35
C GLN A 3 20.72 43.37 44.78
N LEU A 4 19.68 44.18 45.01
CA LEU A 4 18.33 43.92 44.50
C LEU A 4 18.25 43.96 42.97
N ARG A 5 19.12 44.73 42.29
CA ARG A 5 19.19 44.75 40.83
C ARG A 5 19.86 43.49 40.29
N ALA A 6 20.97 43.08 40.90
CA ALA A 6 21.67 41.85 40.56
C ALA A 6 20.77 40.61 40.79
N ASP A 7 20.08 40.55 41.93
CA ASP A 7 19.15 39.46 42.25
C ASP A 7 17.98 39.42 41.24
N ARG A 8 17.47 40.59 40.81
CA ARG A 8 16.43 40.67 39.77
C ARG A 8 16.93 40.18 38.41
N GLU A 9 18.15 40.51 38.03
CA GLU A 9 18.75 40.05 36.75
C GLU A 9 18.93 38.53 36.75
N VAL A 10 19.44 37.96 37.85
CA VAL A 10 19.56 36.50 38.03
C VAL A 10 18.19 35.84 37.97
N LEU A 11 17.18 36.38 38.67
CA LEU A 11 15.82 35.84 38.64
C LEU A 11 15.20 35.90 37.24
N THR A 12 15.47 36.95 36.48
CA THR A 12 14.98 37.10 35.10
C THR A 12 15.61 36.04 34.19
N ALA A 13 16.93 35.82 34.30
CA ALA A 13 17.62 34.79 33.52
C ALA A 13 17.12 33.37 33.84
N LEU A 14 16.89 33.06 35.12
CA LEU A 14 16.32 31.77 35.54
C LEU A 14 14.90 31.56 35.02
N LEU A 15 14.07 32.61 34.97
CA LEU A 15 12.73 32.55 34.39
C LEU A 15 12.75 32.34 32.88
N GLU A 16 13.67 32.98 32.16
CA GLU A 16 13.86 32.77 30.73
C GLU A 16 14.30 31.33 30.43
N GLU A 17 15.29 30.82 31.16
CA GLU A 17 15.75 29.42 31.04
C GLU A 17 14.63 28.41 31.31
N ALA A 18 13.88 28.60 32.41
CA ALA A 18 12.72 27.78 32.73
C ALA A 18 11.63 27.84 31.63
N GLY A 19 11.40 29.02 31.04
CA GLY A 19 10.48 29.20 29.93
C GLY A 19 10.92 28.46 28.66
N HIS A 20 12.22 28.48 28.35
CA HIS A 20 12.80 27.72 27.25
C HIS A 20 12.70 26.21 27.47
N GLU A 21 13.01 25.71 28.67
CA GLU A 21 12.84 24.30 29.01
C GLU A 21 11.37 23.86 28.91
N GLU A 22 10.45 24.67 29.42
CA GLU A 22 9.02 24.36 29.35
C GLU A 22 8.54 24.31 27.89
N ALA A 23 8.98 25.26 27.04
CA ALA A 23 8.67 25.26 25.62
C ALA A 23 9.21 24.00 24.91
N ALA A 24 10.45 23.61 25.20
CA ALA A 24 11.06 22.40 24.65
C ALA A 24 10.30 21.13 25.08
N ARG A 25 9.97 21.00 26.37
CA ARG A 25 9.17 19.88 26.89
C ARG A 25 7.77 19.85 26.28
N ARG A 26 7.11 21.01 26.10
CA ARG A 26 5.80 21.09 25.43
C ARG A 26 5.89 20.64 23.97
N ALA A 27 6.95 21.01 23.26
CA ALA A 27 7.18 20.55 21.89
C ALA A 27 7.41 19.04 21.82
N GLU A 28 8.24 18.48 22.72
CA GLU A 28 8.49 17.04 22.83
C GLU A 28 7.20 16.26 23.16
N ILE A 29 6.43 16.71 24.15
CA ILE A 29 5.11 16.13 24.48
C ILE A 29 4.18 16.19 23.26
N GLY A 30 4.21 17.29 22.51
CA GLY A 30 3.46 17.44 21.27
C GLY A 30 3.84 16.38 20.23
N GLN A 31 5.14 16.18 20.01
CA GLN A 31 5.66 15.17 19.09
C GLN A 31 5.30 13.74 19.53
N LEU A 32 5.53 13.40 20.80
CA LEU A 32 5.21 12.07 21.35
C LEU A 32 3.71 11.75 21.25
N ARG A 33 2.83 12.74 21.43
CA ARG A 33 1.38 12.56 21.24
C ARG A 33 1.01 12.27 19.79
N LEU A 34 1.69 12.89 18.83
CA LEU A 34 1.50 12.60 17.41
C LEU A 34 1.99 11.19 17.06
N GLU A 35 3.16 10.82 17.57
CA GLU A 35 3.71 9.47 17.37
C GLU A 35 2.82 8.38 17.98
N LEU A 36 2.30 8.60 19.19
CA LEU A 36 1.37 7.67 19.85
C LEU A 36 0.09 7.51 19.02
N ARG A 37 -0.49 8.60 18.54
CA ARG A 37 -1.68 8.57 17.68
C ARG A 37 -1.44 7.78 16.40
N ASP A 38 -0.29 7.99 15.76
CA ASP A 38 0.10 7.24 14.55
C ASP A 38 0.25 5.73 14.84
N GLN A 39 0.82 5.37 16.00
CA GLN A 39 0.93 3.96 16.42
C GLN A 39 -0.42 3.34 16.74
N GLU A 40 -1.33 4.06 17.40
CA GLU A 40 -2.69 3.60 17.68
C GLU A 40 -3.47 3.34 16.38
N GLU A 41 -3.37 4.24 15.41
CA GLU A 41 -4.00 4.07 14.10
C GLU A 41 -3.42 2.86 13.34
N TYR A 42 -2.10 2.69 13.39
CA TYR A 42 -1.43 1.51 12.81
C TYR A 42 -1.89 0.20 13.46
N ALA A 43 -1.92 0.16 14.80
CA ALA A 43 -2.35 -1.02 15.55
C ALA A 43 -3.82 -1.38 15.26
N LEU A 44 -4.70 -0.38 15.20
CA LEU A 44 -6.10 -0.58 14.80
C LEU A 44 -6.21 -1.13 13.38
N GLY A 45 -5.44 -0.57 12.43
CA GLY A 45 -5.39 -1.07 11.06
C GLY A 45 -4.97 -2.54 10.99
N LEU A 46 -3.92 -2.92 11.72
CA LEU A 46 -3.45 -4.30 11.77
C LEU A 46 -4.51 -5.24 12.38
N ALA A 47 -5.21 -4.81 13.44
CA ALA A 47 -6.26 -5.60 14.05
C ALA A 47 -7.42 -5.90 13.09
N VAL A 48 -7.82 -4.91 12.28
CA VAL A 48 -8.83 -5.10 11.22
C VAL A 48 -8.33 -6.08 10.16
N GLU A 49 -7.09 -5.93 9.68
CA GLU A 49 -6.52 -6.86 8.69
C GLU A 49 -6.45 -8.29 9.22
N LEU A 50 -6.04 -8.49 10.47
CA LEU A 50 -6.01 -9.82 11.10
C LEU A 50 -7.40 -10.44 11.21
N ALA A 51 -8.42 -9.65 11.57
CA ALA A 51 -9.80 -10.12 11.63
C ALA A 51 -10.31 -10.54 10.24
N GLU A 52 -10.05 -9.73 9.21
CA GLU A 52 -10.43 -10.03 7.82
C GLU A 52 -9.74 -11.31 7.31
N ARG A 53 -8.44 -11.46 7.60
CA ARG A 53 -7.68 -12.67 7.25
C ARG A 53 -8.19 -13.90 7.99
N ALA A 54 -8.57 -13.78 9.25
CA ALA A 54 -9.16 -14.88 10.01
C ALA A 54 -10.53 -15.31 9.45
N ASP A 55 -11.36 -14.35 9.02
CA ASP A 55 -12.64 -14.64 8.34
C ASP A 55 -12.45 -15.27 6.96
N GLU A 56 -11.44 -14.83 6.20
CA GLU A 56 -11.07 -15.44 4.94
C GLU A 56 -10.60 -16.88 5.14
N LEU A 57 -9.70 -17.14 6.09
CA LEU A 57 -9.22 -18.48 6.43
C LEU A 57 -10.37 -19.42 6.83
N ARG A 58 -11.29 -18.96 7.69
CA ARG A 58 -12.47 -19.76 8.06
C ARG A 58 -13.33 -20.14 6.86
N ARG A 59 -13.50 -19.19 5.92
CA ARG A 59 -14.28 -19.42 4.69
C ARG A 59 -13.57 -20.39 3.75
N THR A 60 -12.27 -20.21 3.50
CA THR A 60 -11.50 -21.10 2.62
C THR A 60 -11.42 -22.50 3.18
N GLU A 61 -11.21 -22.66 4.50
CA GLU A 61 -11.25 -23.96 5.17
C GLU A 61 -12.64 -24.62 5.07
N GLY A 62 -13.71 -23.84 5.21
CA GLY A 62 -15.08 -24.33 5.03
C GLY A 62 -15.33 -24.85 3.61
N TRP A 63 -14.89 -24.09 2.61
CA TRP A 63 -14.94 -24.49 1.21
C TRP A 63 -14.09 -25.73 0.92
N LEU A 64 -12.87 -25.79 1.47
CA LEU A 64 -12.00 -26.94 1.32
C LEU A 64 -12.65 -28.20 1.89
N ARG A 65 -13.19 -28.14 3.12
CA ARG A 65 -13.92 -29.28 3.72
C ARG A 65 -15.10 -29.72 2.85
N HIS A 66 -15.85 -28.77 2.32
CA HIS A 66 -16.99 -29.08 1.44
C HIS A 66 -16.56 -29.79 0.16
N LEU A 67 -15.53 -29.28 -0.53
CA LEU A 67 -15.00 -29.88 -1.76
C LEU A 67 -14.38 -31.27 -1.50
N GLN A 68 -13.66 -31.43 -0.39
CA GLN A 68 -13.09 -32.71 0.01
C GLN A 68 -14.16 -33.77 0.27
N GLN A 69 -15.23 -33.41 0.98
CA GLN A 69 -16.37 -34.30 1.21
C GLN A 69 -17.06 -34.66 -0.10
N HIS A 70 -17.22 -33.70 -1.01
CA HIS A 70 -17.84 -33.94 -2.31
C HIS A 70 -17.01 -34.92 -3.17
N LEU A 71 -15.71 -34.69 -3.31
CA LEU A 71 -14.80 -35.57 -4.06
C LEU A 71 -14.72 -36.97 -3.45
N ALA A 72 -14.64 -37.08 -2.12
CA ALA A 72 -14.69 -38.37 -1.44
C ALA A 72 -16.01 -39.12 -1.71
N GLY A 73 -17.14 -38.41 -1.75
CA GLY A 73 -18.45 -38.95 -2.10
C GLY A 73 -18.54 -39.45 -3.56
N LEU A 74 -17.70 -38.92 -4.46
CA LEU A 74 -17.56 -39.37 -5.85
C LEU A 74 -16.56 -40.53 -6.01
N GLY A 75 -15.96 -41.01 -4.91
CA GLY A 75 -14.95 -42.09 -4.94
C GLY A 75 -13.51 -41.59 -5.13
N GLU A 76 -13.29 -40.28 -5.28
CA GLU A 76 -11.98 -39.66 -5.55
C GLU A 76 -11.30 -39.18 -4.26
N ALA A 77 -11.32 -40.00 -3.20
CA ALA A 77 -10.78 -39.62 -1.89
C ALA A 77 -9.26 -39.38 -1.94
N ALA A 78 -8.52 -40.10 -2.79
CA ALA A 78 -7.08 -39.89 -2.95
C ALA A 78 -6.75 -38.51 -3.53
N GLU A 79 -7.61 -37.98 -4.41
CA GLU A 79 -7.46 -36.63 -4.97
C GLU A 79 -7.90 -35.56 -3.96
N ALA A 80 -9.00 -35.81 -3.24
CA ALA A 80 -9.53 -34.89 -2.23
C ALA A 80 -8.51 -34.44 -1.17
N TYR A 81 -7.64 -35.37 -0.73
CA TYR A 81 -6.66 -35.13 0.32
C TYR A 81 -5.22 -35.02 -0.22
N ARG A 82 -5.03 -34.97 -1.54
CA ARG A 82 -3.71 -34.74 -2.13
C ARG A 82 -3.24 -33.33 -1.72
N ALA A 83 -2.02 -33.25 -1.22
CA ALA A 83 -1.39 -31.96 -0.97
C ALA A 83 -1.21 -31.23 -2.32
N PRO A 84 -1.57 -29.93 -2.41
CA PRO A 84 -1.33 -29.17 -3.63
C PRO A 84 0.16 -29.11 -3.91
N ASP A 85 0.52 -28.99 -5.19
CA ASP A 85 1.89 -28.69 -5.59
C ASP A 85 2.32 -27.37 -4.94
N ALA A 86 3.58 -27.29 -4.52
CA ALA A 86 4.10 -26.07 -3.93
C ALA A 86 4.05 -24.94 -4.96
N GLU A 87 3.32 -23.88 -4.63
CA GLU A 87 3.36 -22.67 -5.45
C GLU A 87 4.78 -22.07 -5.42
N PRO A 88 5.24 -21.47 -6.54
CA PRO A 88 6.52 -20.78 -6.55
C PRO A 88 6.53 -19.70 -5.47
N ALA A 89 7.54 -19.73 -4.61
CA ALA A 89 7.67 -18.71 -3.57
C ALA A 89 7.67 -17.30 -4.20
N GLY A 90 6.99 -16.36 -3.54
CA GLY A 90 7.02 -14.94 -3.92
C GLY A 90 8.44 -14.34 -3.84
N PRO A 91 8.66 -13.16 -4.46
CA PRO A 91 9.92 -12.45 -4.35
C PRO A 91 10.21 -12.08 -2.89
N ARG A 92 11.47 -12.24 -2.47
CA ARG A 92 11.95 -11.77 -1.17
C ARG A 92 12.48 -10.34 -1.32
N GLY A 93 11.66 -9.37 -0.92
CA GLY A 93 11.99 -7.95 -1.05
C GLY A 93 11.60 -7.35 -2.42
N PHE A 94 11.67 -6.03 -2.48
CA PHE A 94 11.29 -5.20 -3.62
C PHE A 94 12.31 -5.25 -4.76
N ALA A 95 13.60 -5.47 -4.48
CA ALA A 95 14.60 -5.71 -5.50
C ALA A 95 14.25 -6.95 -6.35
N ALA A 96 14.02 -8.10 -5.69
CA ALA A 96 13.62 -9.33 -6.37
C ALA A 96 12.25 -9.19 -7.07
N LEU A 97 11.31 -8.46 -6.47
CA LEU A 97 10.00 -8.18 -7.08
C LEU A 97 10.15 -7.45 -8.42
N LEU A 98 11.04 -6.47 -8.51
CA LEU A 98 11.27 -5.71 -9.75
C LEU A 98 11.98 -6.51 -10.85
N GLU A 99 12.76 -7.53 -10.48
CA GLU A 99 13.37 -8.46 -11.42
C GLU A 99 12.32 -9.41 -12.01
N ARG A 100 11.46 -9.94 -11.12
CA ARG A 100 10.38 -10.87 -11.49
C ARG A 100 9.20 -10.21 -12.17
N LEU A 101 9.08 -8.88 -12.14
CA LEU A 101 8.00 -8.19 -12.83
C LEU A 101 7.96 -8.49 -14.35
N GLY A 102 9.10 -8.84 -14.95
CA GLY A 102 9.14 -9.29 -16.36
C GLY A 102 8.34 -10.57 -16.64
N GLU A 103 8.00 -11.35 -15.61
CA GLU A 103 7.14 -12.54 -15.68
C GLU A 103 5.66 -12.18 -15.94
N LEU A 104 5.28 -10.91 -15.80
CA LEU A 104 3.89 -10.42 -15.86
C LEU A 104 3.67 -9.59 -17.14
N PRO A 105 3.33 -10.23 -18.29
CA PRO A 105 3.32 -9.57 -19.59
C PRO A 105 2.28 -8.46 -19.75
N GLU A 106 1.26 -8.40 -18.91
CA GLU A 106 0.21 -7.38 -18.95
C GLU A 106 0.57 -6.15 -18.10
N LEU A 107 1.64 -6.21 -17.31
CA LEU A 107 2.09 -5.13 -16.44
C LEU A 107 3.32 -4.41 -17.00
N ARG A 108 3.36 -3.09 -16.89
CA ARG A 108 4.52 -2.28 -17.27
C ARG A 108 4.89 -1.33 -16.14
N PHE A 109 6.08 -1.50 -15.59
CA PHE A 109 6.60 -0.56 -14.59
C PHE A 109 7.27 0.63 -15.25
N THR A 110 6.72 1.81 -14.98
CA THR A 110 7.23 3.09 -15.45
C THR A 110 7.74 3.96 -14.30
N GLY A 111 7.51 3.54 -13.06
CA GLY A 111 7.98 4.25 -11.86
C GLY A 111 9.49 4.22 -11.63
N ASN A 112 9.91 4.86 -10.53
CA ASN A 112 11.31 4.92 -10.15
C ASN A 112 11.72 3.67 -9.36
N ARG A 113 12.51 2.79 -9.99
CA ARG A 113 13.03 1.55 -9.39
C ARG A 113 13.80 1.78 -8.09
N ARG A 114 14.55 2.89 -7.96
CA ARG A 114 15.35 3.17 -6.74
C ARG A 114 14.46 3.42 -5.53
N ILE A 115 13.33 4.09 -5.71
CA ILE A 115 12.36 4.33 -4.63
C ILE A 115 11.80 3.01 -4.13
N THR A 116 11.43 2.13 -5.06
CA THR A 116 10.88 0.80 -4.76
C THR A 116 11.90 -0.08 -4.03
N VAL A 117 13.14 -0.17 -4.51
CA VAL A 117 14.21 -0.92 -3.81
C VAL A 117 14.51 -0.34 -2.43
N GLY A 118 14.41 0.98 -2.26
CA GLY A 118 14.61 1.64 -0.96
C GLY A 118 13.64 1.20 0.13
N LEU A 119 12.53 0.55 -0.21
CA LEU A 119 11.60 -0.05 0.76
C LEU A 119 12.23 -1.24 1.51
N ASP A 120 13.19 -1.95 0.91
CA ASP A 120 13.85 -3.11 1.53
C ASP A 120 14.65 -2.75 2.79
N ALA A 121 15.09 -1.49 2.91
CA ALA A 121 15.80 -1.01 4.10
C ALA A 121 14.87 -0.84 5.31
N GLN A 122 13.56 -0.94 5.13
CA GLN A 122 12.57 -0.83 6.22
C GLN A 122 12.31 -2.22 6.80
N ALA A 123 12.27 -2.35 8.13
CA ALA A 123 12.14 -3.63 8.84
C ALA A 123 10.85 -4.44 8.53
N LEU A 124 9.92 -3.87 7.75
CA LEU A 124 8.70 -4.51 7.25
C LEU A 124 8.79 -4.90 5.76
N GLY A 125 9.97 -4.80 5.15
CA GLY A 125 10.18 -4.97 3.71
C GLY A 125 9.76 -6.35 3.18
N GLU A 126 9.89 -7.41 3.98
CA GLU A 126 9.52 -8.78 3.58
C GLU A 126 8.00 -8.96 3.45
N ASP A 127 7.21 -8.54 4.44
CA ASP A 127 5.74 -8.65 4.44
C ASP A 127 5.11 -7.75 3.35
N TRP A 128 5.69 -6.57 3.14
CA TRP A 128 5.22 -5.65 2.09
C TRP A 128 5.55 -6.15 0.69
N ALA A 129 6.71 -6.78 0.47
CA ALA A 129 7.05 -7.33 -0.82
C ALA A 129 6.10 -8.48 -1.22
N ALA A 130 5.76 -9.36 -0.27
CA ALA A 130 4.76 -10.41 -0.50
C ALA A 130 3.39 -9.82 -0.85
N THR A 131 2.91 -8.84 -0.07
CA THR A 131 1.62 -8.19 -0.34
C THR A 131 1.60 -7.44 -1.68
N ALA A 132 2.73 -6.81 -2.05
CA ALA A 132 2.88 -6.16 -3.35
C ALA A 132 2.89 -7.18 -4.49
N TRP A 133 3.49 -8.36 -4.29
CA TRP A 133 3.46 -9.43 -5.27
C TRP A 133 2.04 -9.97 -5.51
N ASP A 134 1.26 -10.20 -4.45
CA ASP A 134 -0.15 -10.59 -4.55
C ASP A 134 -0.96 -9.56 -5.34
N ALA A 135 -0.71 -8.27 -5.10
CA ALA A 135 -1.33 -7.18 -5.83
C ALA A 135 -0.99 -7.22 -7.33
N LEU A 136 0.27 -7.52 -7.67
CA LEU A 136 0.72 -7.63 -9.06
C LEU A 136 0.09 -8.84 -9.76
N LEU A 137 0.04 -10.00 -9.12
CA LEU A 137 -0.64 -11.19 -9.67
C LEU A 137 -2.13 -10.92 -9.92
N ALA A 138 -2.82 -10.25 -8.98
CA ALA A 138 -4.22 -9.88 -9.18
C ALA A 138 -4.40 -8.86 -10.34
N LEU A 139 -3.52 -7.87 -10.47
CA LEU A 139 -3.55 -6.91 -11.58
C LEU A 139 -3.26 -7.57 -12.93
N GLN A 140 -2.33 -8.52 -12.95
CA GLN A 140 -1.98 -9.34 -14.10
C GLN A 140 -3.20 -10.12 -14.59
N ASP A 141 -3.86 -10.87 -13.71
CA ASP A 141 -5.06 -11.65 -14.07
C ASP A 141 -6.22 -10.75 -14.51
N TYR A 142 -6.40 -9.61 -13.82
CA TYR A 142 -7.39 -8.61 -14.20
C TYR A 142 -7.15 -8.09 -15.63
N ALA A 143 -5.92 -7.70 -15.94
CA ALA A 143 -5.56 -7.18 -17.25
C ALA A 143 -5.68 -8.25 -18.34
N ALA A 144 -5.27 -9.48 -18.06
CA ALA A 144 -5.43 -10.62 -18.97
C ALA A 144 -6.92 -10.91 -19.24
N ALA A 145 -7.78 -10.86 -18.22
CA ALA A 145 -9.22 -11.04 -18.38
C ALA A 145 -9.88 -9.89 -19.17
N ARG A 146 -9.45 -8.64 -18.96
CA ARG A 146 -9.91 -7.49 -19.75
C ARG A 146 -9.50 -7.63 -21.21
N ARG A 147 -8.27 -8.06 -21.46
CA ARG A 147 -7.72 -8.29 -22.81
C ARG A 147 -8.44 -9.43 -23.55
N SER A 148 -8.89 -10.46 -22.85
CA SER A 148 -9.69 -11.56 -23.44
C SER A 148 -11.16 -11.20 -23.69
N GLY A 149 -11.58 -9.97 -23.39
CA GLY A 149 -12.91 -9.45 -23.68
C GLY A 149 -13.91 -9.58 -22.53
N ALA A 150 -13.47 -9.96 -21.32
CA ALA A 150 -14.37 -10.01 -20.18
C ALA A 150 -14.78 -8.60 -19.71
N ALA A 151 -16.08 -8.40 -19.49
CA ALA A 151 -16.67 -7.11 -19.13
C ALA A 151 -16.47 -6.77 -17.64
N TRP A 152 -15.23 -6.58 -17.20
CA TRP A 152 -14.92 -6.13 -15.84
C TRP A 152 -14.92 -4.60 -15.75
N ARG A 153 -15.71 -4.00 -14.85
CA ARG A 153 -15.78 -2.53 -14.72
C ARG A 153 -14.46 -1.86 -14.33
N ASP A 154 -13.83 -2.34 -13.26
CA ASP A 154 -12.63 -1.75 -12.65
C ASP A 154 -11.89 -2.83 -11.82
N PHE A 155 -10.66 -2.55 -11.39
CA PHE A 155 -9.89 -3.49 -10.57
C PHE A 155 -10.55 -3.80 -9.21
N LEU A 156 -11.29 -2.86 -8.62
CA LEU A 156 -12.03 -3.12 -7.38
C LEU A 156 -13.16 -4.15 -7.60
N HIS A 157 -13.81 -4.13 -8.76
CA HIS A 157 -14.82 -5.11 -9.15
C HIS A 157 -14.20 -6.51 -9.25
N TRP A 158 -13.01 -6.62 -9.86
CA TRP A 158 -12.23 -7.86 -9.87
C TRP A 158 -11.96 -8.35 -8.44
N CYS A 159 -11.42 -7.50 -7.57
CA CYS A 159 -11.06 -7.89 -6.20
C CYS A 159 -12.26 -8.38 -5.37
N ARG A 160 -13.47 -7.86 -5.61
CA ARG A 160 -14.67 -8.28 -4.88
C ARG A 160 -15.18 -9.64 -5.32
N GLN A 161 -15.05 -9.97 -6.61
CA GLN A 161 -15.63 -11.16 -7.20
C GLN A 161 -14.71 -11.72 -8.31
N PRO A 162 -13.48 -12.11 -7.98
CA PRO A 162 -12.59 -12.65 -8.99
C PRO A 162 -13.10 -14.04 -9.42
N PRO A 163 -12.91 -14.39 -10.70
CA PRO A 163 -13.32 -15.69 -11.22
C PRO A 163 -12.58 -16.84 -10.49
N PRO A 164 -13.11 -18.07 -10.54
CA PRO A 164 -12.40 -19.24 -9.99
C PRO A 164 -10.97 -19.33 -10.54
N GLY A 165 -9.99 -19.49 -9.65
CA GLY A 165 -8.57 -19.55 -9.99
C GLY A 165 -7.88 -18.20 -10.21
N GLY A 166 -8.60 -17.08 -10.17
CA GLY A 166 -7.99 -15.75 -10.26
C GLY A 166 -7.41 -15.28 -8.93
N HIS A 167 -6.24 -14.64 -8.96
CA HIS A 167 -5.59 -14.05 -7.79
C HIS A 167 -6.45 -12.92 -7.21
N ARG A 168 -6.57 -12.93 -5.87
CA ARG A 168 -7.36 -11.94 -5.12
C ARG A 168 -6.45 -10.94 -4.43
N PHE A 169 -6.86 -9.68 -4.44
CA PHE A 169 -6.29 -8.66 -3.57
C PHE A 169 -7.39 -8.11 -2.65
N PRO A 170 -7.12 -7.80 -1.37
CA PRO A 170 -8.16 -7.35 -0.44
C PRO A 170 -8.89 -6.08 -0.94
N PRO A 171 -10.22 -6.11 -1.15
CA PRO A 171 -10.96 -4.96 -1.67
C PRO A 171 -10.81 -3.68 -0.84
N GLY A 172 -10.66 -3.81 0.49
CA GLY A 172 -10.46 -2.68 1.40
C GLY A 172 -9.11 -1.97 1.22
N LYS A 173 -8.14 -2.62 0.57
CA LYS A 173 -6.83 -2.05 0.24
C LYS A 173 -6.80 -1.38 -1.14
N VAL A 174 -7.88 -1.45 -1.90
CA VAL A 174 -8.00 -0.82 -3.23
C VAL A 174 -8.66 0.55 -3.11
N VAL A 175 -7.94 1.59 -3.50
CA VAL A 175 -8.47 2.95 -3.58
C VAL A 175 -8.69 3.31 -5.05
N ARG A 176 -9.93 3.67 -5.40
CA ARG A 176 -10.32 3.97 -6.80
C ARG A 176 -9.74 5.25 -7.34
N ASP A 177 -9.65 6.26 -6.48
CA ASP A 177 -9.13 7.57 -6.84
C ASP A 177 -8.66 8.29 -5.57
N GLU A 178 -7.81 9.28 -5.79
CA GLU A 178 -7.37 10.18 -4.74
C GLU A 178 -8.52 11.07 -4.26
N SER A 179 -8.41 11.56 -3.03
CA SER A 179 -9.43 12.47 -2.50
C SER A 179 -9.52 13.74 -3.35
N ALA A 180 -10.71 14.35 -3.45
CA ALA A 180 -10.88 15.63 -4.17
C ALA A 180 -9.94 16.73 -3.65
N GLN A 181 -9.63 16.70 -2.34
CA GLN A 181 -8.67 17.60 -1.72
C GLN A 181 -7.24 17.34 -2.21
N THR A 182 -6.84 16.07 -2.30
CA THR A 182 -5.52 15.67 -2.79
C THR A 182 -5.35 16.01 -4.27
N ALA A 183 -6.34 15.68 -5.09
CA ALA A 183 -6.34 15.91 -6.53
C ALA A 183 -6.43 17.40 -6.90
N GLY A 184 -7.13 18.21 -6.09
CA GLY A 184 -7.31 19.63 -6.33
C GLY A 184 -6.09 20.50 -6.03
N ARG A 185 -5.10 20.01 -5.27
CA ARG A 185 -3.87 20.78 -4.97
C ARG A 185 -2.76 20.47 -5.97
N PRO A 186 -2.22 21.46 -6.71
CA PRO A 186 -1.23 21.22 -7.77
C PRO A 186 0.01 20.45 -7.32
N VAL A 187 0.53 20.76 -6.11
CA VAL A 187 1.72 20.10 -5.55
C VAL A 187 1.47 18.62 -5.32
N TRP A 188 0.34 18.26 -4.73
CA TRP A 188 -0.01 16.87 -4.44
C TRP A 188 -0.40 16.10 -5.68
N ARG A 189 -1.12 16.75 -6.61
CA ARG A 189 -1.45 16.18 -7.91
C ARG A 189 -0.20 15.81 -8.69
N ARG A 190 0.83 16.67 -8.68
CA ARG A 190 2.12 16.41 -9.33
C ARG A 190 2.83 15.19 -8.75
N GLN A 191 2.77 14.97 -7.44
CA GLN A 191 3.36 13.77 -6.81
C GLN A 191 2.69 12.47 -7.26
N ARG A 192 1.44 12.53 -7.75
CA ARG A 192 0.68 11.39 -8.29
C ARG A 192 0.62 11.36 -9.82
N THR A 193 1.41 12.21 -10.47
CA THR A 193 1.56 12.22 -11.93
C THR A 193 2.84 11.47 -12.26
N PHE A 194 2.70 10.35 -12.96
CA PHE A 194 3.79 9.42 -13.20
C PHE A 194 4.01 9.20 -14.69
N PRO A 195 5.24 8.90 -15.11
CA PRO A 195 5.56 8.70 -16.52
C PRO A 195 4.81 7.51 -17.12
N VAL A 196 4.43 7.63 -18.38
CA VAL A 196 3.87 6.57 -19.23
C VAL A 196 4.43 6.70 -20.66
N PRO A 197 4.41 5.65 -21.49
CA PRO A 197 4.78 5.79 -22.89
C PRO A 197 3.90 6.83 -23.60
N THR A 198 4.46 7.56 -24.56
CA THR A 198 3.74 8.60 -25.32
C THR A 198 2.59 8.07 -26.17
N GLY A 199 2.58 6.77 -26.46
CA GLY A 199 1.44 6.08 -27.08
C GLY A 199 0.22 5.98 -26.17
N VAL A 200 0.41 6.02 -24.85
CA VAL A 200 -0.66 6.03 -23.84
C VAL A 200 -1.21 7.45 -23.70
N ASP A 201 -0.35 8.40 -23.33
CA ASP A 201 -0.68 9.83 -23.23
C ASP A 201 0.40 10.67 -23.94
N PRO A 202 0.04 11.59 -24.86
CA PRO A 202 1.00 12.42 -25.57
C PRO A 202 1.93 13.25 -24.67
N ALA A 203 1.51 13.59 -23.45
CA ALA A 203 2.33 14.31 -22.47
C ALA A 203 3.47 13.43 -21.89
N GLY A 204 3.39 12.10 -22.07
CA GLY A 204 4.34 11.15 -21.50
C GLY A 204 4.17 10.92 -20.00
N GLU A 205 3.09 11.42 -19.40
CA GLU A 205 2.76 11.26 -17.99
C GLU A 205 1.24 11.27 -17.77
N VAL A 206 0.78 10.57 -16.73
CA VAL A 206 -0.64 10.48 -16.37
C VAL A 206 -0.79 10.63 -14.86
N PHE A 207 -1.87 11.31 -14.45
CA PHE A 207 -2.29 11.32 -13.06
C PHE A 207 -2.89 9.95 -12.68
N MET A 208 -2.24 9.26 -11.73
CA MET A 208 -2.67 7.96 -11.23
C MET A 208 -3.26 8.11 -9.82
N GLY A 209 -4.54 8.46 -9.74
CA GLY A 209 -5.24 8.54 -8.46
C GLY A 209 -5.59 7.17 -7.87
N ALA A 210 -5.83 6.18 -8.71
CA ALA A 210 -6.04 4.80 -8.28
C ALA A 210 -4.76 4.21 -7.67
N HIS A 211 -4.89 3.60 -6.49
CA HIS A 211 -3.75 3.02 -5.80
C HIS A 211 -4.11 1.90 -4.82
N LEU A 212 -3.11 1.10 -4.47
CA LEU A 212 -3.22 -0.01 -3.54
C LEU A 212 -2.43 0.28 -2.26
N ARG A 213 -2.98 -0.14 -1.13
CA ARG A 213 -2.33 -0.12 0.19
C ARG A 213 -1.55 -1.41 0.39
N ILE A 214 -0.23 -1.34 0.51
CA ILE A 214 0.60 -2.55 0.63
C ILE A 214 0.81 -2.95 2.11
N GLY A 215 0.71 -2.01 3.04
CA GLY A 215 0.81 -2.26 4.48
C GLY A 215 -0.39 -1.73 5.27
N ALA A 216 -0.42 -2.06 6.56
CA ALA A 216 -1.38 -1.53 7.52
C ALA A 216 -1.09 -0.06 7.87
N GLY A 217 -2.15 0.69 8.22
CA GLY A 217 -2.07 2.10 8.62
C GLY A 217 -2.03 3.09 7.44
N ASN A 218 -2.37 4.35 7.71
CA ASN A 218 -2.54 5.34 6.64
C ASN A 218 -1.25 6.09 6.27
N SER A 219 -0.33 6.36 7.20
CA SER A 219 0.73 7.36 7.01
C SER A 219 2.10 6.81 6.57
N LYS A 220 2.42 5.53 6.86
CA LYS A 220 3.75 4.96 6.56
C LYS A 220 3.75 3.78 5.58
N ALA A 221 2.59 3.15 5.38
CA ALA A 221 2.47 1.99 4.50
C ALA A 221 2.77 2.38 3.04
N PRO A 222 3.54 1.55 2.29
CA PRO A 222 3.79 1.80 0.89
C PRO A 222 2.50 1.81 0.07
N ARG A 223 2.51 2.61 -0.99
CA ARG A 223 1.42 2.71 -1.96
C ARG A 223 1.89 2.29 -3.33
N LEU A 224 1.06 1.52 -4.03
CA LEU A 224 1.23 1.19 -5.43
C LEU A 224 0.23 2.02 -6.25
N HIS A 225 0.70 3.02 -7.01
CA HIS A 225 -0.15 3.76 -7.94
C HIS A 225 -0.07 3.14 -9.32
N PHE A 226 -1.22 3.00 -9.96
CA PHE A 226 -1.33 2.38 -11.28
C PHE A 226 -2.31 3.13 -12.18
N HIS A 227 -2.11 2.96 -13.49
CA HIS A 227 -3.00 3.40 -14.54
C HIS A 227 -3.53 2.18 -15.30
N ASP A 228 -4.84 2.03 -15.28
CA ASP A 228 -5.55 1.01 -16.05
C ASP A 228 -5.79 1.51 -17.48
N ASP A 229 -4.98 1.02 -18.42
CA ASP A 229 -5.11 1.27 -19.85
C ASP A 229 -5.61 -0.01 -20.58
N THR A 230 -6.27 -0.91 -19.86
CA THR A 230 -6.69 -2.22 -20.39
C THR A 230 -7.73 -2.09 -21.51
N ALA A 231 -8.51 -1.01 -21.51
CA ALA A 231 -9.50 -0.74 -22.55
C ALA A 231 -8.87 -0.38 -23.91
N ARG A 232 -7.61 0.09 -23.93
CA ARG A 232 -6.93 0.56 -25.13
C ARG A 232 -5.72 -0.30 -25.48
N SER A 233 -4.73 -0.42 -24.58
CA SER A 233 -3.53 -1.23 -24.82
C SER A 233 -3.63 -2.66 -24.28
N GLY A 234 -4.59 -2.93 -23.40
CA GLY A 234 -4.68 -4.21 -22.67
C GLY A 234 -3.67 -4.32 -21.53
N LEU A 235 -3.00 -3.21 -21.16
CA LEU A 235 -1.95 -3.18 -20.15
C LEU A 235 -2.34 -2.35 -18.93
N VAL A 236 -1.69 -2.65 -17.81
CA VAL A 236 -1.69 -1.80 -16.62
C VAL A 236 -0.30 -1.22 -16.41
N TYR A 237 -0.21 0.09 -16.24
CA TYR A 237 1.04 0.79 -15.99
C TYR A 237 1.22 1.06 -14.50
N LEU A 238 2.36 0.67 -13.95
CA LEU A 238 2.72 0.84 -12.54
C LEU A 238 3.63 2.07 -12.44
N GLY A 239 3.04 3.21 -12.09
CA GLY A 239 3.76 4.48 -12.04
C GLY A 239 4.53 4.71 -10.75
N TYR A 240 4.14 4.03 -9.66
CA TYR A 240 4.81 4.18 -8.37
C TYR A 240 4.59 2.96 -7.48
N LEU A 241 5.66 2.53 -6.82
CA LEU A 241 5.62 1.61 -5.69
C LEU A 241 6.65 2.11 -4.68
N GLY A 242 6.18 2.73 -3.60
CA GLY A 242 7.06 3.48 -2.71
C GLY A 242 6.36 3.93 -1.43
N PRO A 243 7.07 4.66 -0.56
CA PRO A 243 6.49 5.22 0.67
C PRO A 243 5.24 6.07 0.40
N HIS A 244 4.42 6.26 1.42
CA HIS A 244 3.24 7.13 1.32
C HIS A 244 3.62 8.54 0.86
N LEU A 245 2.90 9.08 -0.12
CA LEU A 245 3.10 10.44 -0.66
C LEU A 245 2.45 11.49 0.24
N ASP A 246 2.87 12.75 0.15
CA ASP A 246 2.34 13.78 1.04
C ASP A 246 0.83 13.99 0.83
N ASN A 247 0.11 14.13 1.93
CA ASN A 247 -1.33 14.46 1.97
C ASN A 247 -1.66 15.56 2.99
N THR A 248 -0.66 16.05 3.71
CA THR A 248 -0.73 17.20 4.63
C THR A 248 0.46 18.11 4.35
N LEU A 249 0.26 19.42 4.47
CA LEU A 249 1.38 20.35 4.36
C LEU A 249 2.20 20.19 5.64
N LYS A 250 3.47 19.79 5.53
CA LYS A 250 4.39 19.94 6.66
C LYS A 250 4.45 21.44 6.97
N ALA A 251 4.04 21.84 8.16
CA ALA A 251 4.27 23.20 8.61
C ALA A 251 5.78 23.44 8.55
N GLY A 252 6.21 24.37 7.71
CA GLY A 252 7.61 24.80 7.67
C GLY A 252 7.99 25.27 9.07
N ILE A 253 9.07 24.70 9.58
CA ILE A 253 9.80 25.20 10.75
C ILE A 253 10.38 26.57 10.39
#